data_AF-A0A8J5RQS4-F1
#
_entry.id   AF-A0A8J5RQS4-F1
#
_cell.length_a   1.000
_cell.length_b   1.000
_cell.length_c   1.000
_cell.angle_alpha   90.00
_cell.angle_beta   90.00
_cell.angle_gamma   90.00
#
_symmetry.space_group_name_H-M   'P 1'
#
loop_
_entity.id
_entity.type
_entity.pdbx_description
1 polymer ?
#
loop_
_entity_poly.entity_id
_entity_poly.type
_entity_poly.pdbx_seq_one_letter_code
_entity_poly.pdbx_strand_id
1 'polypeptide(L)'
;MGVWREGAGWCFCTGGGGGRSERVKEAIFSAKSSALAAVSGNGGTGLLIHRNLLLTTHGNLPSAAAAEDAEALLGHGRLPARLVPHRFFITSSILDLTIVGLDSTENETTLQAQQPHYLKTCCKPSLDHGSVVYLLGHTGKKRLGDW
;
A
#
# COMPACT_ATOMS: atom_id res chain seq x y z
N MET A 1 -8.47 -24.61 4.92
CA MET A 1 -7.78 -23.76 3.94
C MET A 1 -7.19 -22.59 4.69
N GLY A 2 -5.87 -22.59 4.87
CA GLY A 2 -5.17 -21.68 5.77
C GLY A 2 -5.20 -20.25 5.24
N VAL A 3 -5.99 -19.40 5.88
CA VAL A 3 -5.84 -17.96 5.80
C VAL A 3 -4.57 -17.63 6.55
N TRP A 4 -3.49 -17.31 5.84
CA TRP A 4 -2.37 -16.60 6.45
C TRP A 4 -2.89 -15.23 6.86
N ARG A 5 -3.20 -15.14 8.15
CA ARG A 5 -3.78 -13.99 8.83
C ARG A 5 -2.70 -13.45 9.76
N GLU A 6 -1.70 -12.80 9.19
CA GLU A 6 -0.73 -12.10 10.02
C GLU A 6 -1.25 -10.67 10.29
N GLY A 7 -2.11 -10.59 11.31
CA GLY A 7 -2.29 -9.46 12.22
C GLY A 7 -2.82 -8.11 11.72
N ALA A 8 -2.69 -7.74 10.45
CA ALA A 8 -2.83 -6.35 10.01
C ALA A 8 -3.53 -6.20 8.64
N GLY A 9 -4.43 -7.12 8.28
CA GLY A 9 -5.28 -6.99 7.07
C GLY A 9 -4.58 -7.25 5.72
N TRP A 10 -3.27 -7.46 5.69
CA TRP A 10 -2.48 -7.78 4.49
C TRP A 10 -2.71 -9.22 4.02
N CYS A 11 -2.89 -9.41 2.72
CA CYS A 11 -3.02 -10.73 2.11
C CYS A 11 -2.55 -10.75 0.66
N PHE A 12 -2.14 -11.93 0.21
CA PHE A 12 -1.94 -12.21 -1.21
C PHE A 12 -3.24 -12.73 -1.84
N CYS A 13 -3.58 -12.27 -3.05
CA CYS A 13 -4.68 -12.86 -3.79
C CYS A 13 -4.34 -14.32 -4.17
N THR A 14 -5.24 -15.25 -3.84
CA THR A 14 -5.12 -16.66 -4.26
C THR A 14 -5.52 -16.77 -5.73
N GLY A 15 -4.55 -16.83 -6.64
CA GLY A 15 -4.79 -17.27 -8.01
C GLY A 15 -5.12 -18.77 -8.05
N GLY A 16 -6.00 -19.20 -8.96
CA GLY A 16 -6.50 -20.59 -9.07
C GLY A 16 -5.49 -21.66 -9.50
N GLY A 17 -4.18 -21.42 -9.39
CA GLY A 17 -3.12 -22.34 -9.76
C GLY A 17 -2.35 -22.85 -8.54
N GLY A 18 -2.28 -24.18 -8.43
CA GLY A 18 -1.74 -24.97 -7.30
C GLY A 18 -0.58 -24.38 -6.48
N GLY A 19 -0.74 -24.49 -5.15
CA GLY A 19 0.34 -24.68 -4.17
C GLY A 19 1.64 -23.91 -4.39
N ARG A 20 1.59 -22.58 -4.53
CA ARG A 20 2.82 -21.77 -4.54
C ARG A 20 3.44 -21.69 -3.14
N SER A 21 4.77 -21.76 -3.08
CA SER A 21 5.58 -21.77 -1.87
C SER A 21 5.31 -20.56 -0.98
N GLU A 22 4.83 -20.81 0.24
CA GLU A 22 4.56 -19.79 1.26
C GLU A 22 5.81 -18.96 1.59
N ARG A 23 6.98 -19.60 1.55
CA ARG A 23 8.28 -18.95 1.75
C ARG A 23 8.54 -17.81 0.76
N VAL A 24 8.03 -17.91 -0.47
CA VAL A 24 8.18 -16.84 -1.48
C VAL A 24 7.30 -15.64 -1.15
N LYS A 25 6.07 -15.88 -0.68
CA LYS A 25 5.17 -14.81 -0.25
C LYS A 25 5.72 -14.07 0.96
N GLU A 26 6.23 -14.81 1.95
CA GLU A 26 6.91 -14.25 3.13
C GLU A 26 8.11 -13.38 2.71
N ALA A 27 8.95 -13.87 1.80
CA ALA A 27 10.11 -13.12 1.30
C ALA A 27 9.69 -11.83 0.56
N ILE A 28 8.66 -11.88 -0.29
CA ILE A 28 8.12 -10.70 -0.98
C ILE A 28 7.58 -9.70 0.04
N PHE A 29 6.79 -10.18 1.00
CA PHE A 29 6.20 -9.33 2.03
C PHE A 29 7.28 -8.65 2.88
N SER A 30 8.27 -9.40 3.37
CA SER A 30 9.41 -8.86 4.11
C SER A 30 10.18 -7.80 3.31
N ALA A 31 10.39 -8.04 2.01
CA ALA A 31 11.16 -7.14 1.16
C ALA A 31 10.40 -5.89 0.69
N LYS A 32 9.07 -5.92 0.62
CA LYS A 32 8.25 -4.86 -0.02
C LYS A 32 7.27 -4.16 0.94
N SER A 33 6.99 -4.73 2.11
CA SER A 33 5.99 -4.20 3.05
C SER A 33 6.28 -2.80 3.57
N SER A 34 7.54 -2.38 3.64
CA SER A 34 7.92 -1.02 4.04
C SER A 34 7.45 0.06 3.07
N ALA A 35 7.25 -0.30 1.80
CA ALA A 35 6.77 0.59 0.76
C ALA A 35 5.24 0.60 0.62
N LEU A 36 4.55 -0.31 1.32
CA LEU A 36 3.10 -0.47 1.22
C LEU A 36 2.38 0.36 2.28
N ALA A 37 1.22 0.85 1.90
CA ALA A 37 0.32 1.61 2.76
C ALA A 37 -1.06 0.98 2.78
N ALA A 38 -1.66 0.89 3.96
CA ALA A 38 -3.10 0.70 4.08
C ALA A 38 -3.78 2.08 4.05
N VAL A 39 -4.81 2.28 3.23
CA VAL A 39 -5.53 3.56 3.10
C VAL A 39 -6.92 3.43 3.72
N SER A 40 -7.29 4.35 4.61
CA SER A 40 -8.49 4.23 5.47
C SER A 40 -9.80 4.76 4.87
N GLY A 41 -9.77 5.52 3.77
CA GLY A 41 -10.94 6.15 3.13
C GLY A 41 -12.00 5.14 2.65
N ASN A 42 -12.00 4.83 1.35
CA ASN A 42 -12.82 3.72 0.83
C ASN A 42 -12.25 2.33 1.18
N GLY A 43 -11.12 2.29 1.89
CA GLY A 43 -10.37 1.08 2.18
C GLY A 43 -9.54 0.64 0.97
N GLY A 44 -8.26 0.36 1.18
CA GLY A 44 -7.44 -0.15 0.09
C GLY A 44 -5.95 -0.16 0.38
N THR A 45 -5.19 -0.33 -0.70
CA THR A 45 -3.73 -0.38 -0.67
C THR A 45 -3.16 0.78 -1.46
N GLY A 46 -2.13 1.40 -0.92
CA GLY A 46 -1.27 2.35 -1.62
C GLY A 46 0.19 1.89 -1.62
N LEU A 47 0.99 2.53 -2.46
CA LEU A 47 2.40 2.24 -2.71
C LEU A 47 3.18 3.54 -2.63
N LEU A 48 4.25 3.59 -1.84
CA LEU A 48 5.18 4.70 -1.84
C LEU A 48 6.04 4.66 -3.09
N ILE A 49 5.90 5.69 -3.93
CA ILE A 49 6.70 5.86 -5.15
C ILE A 49 7.81 6.90 -4.97
N HIS A 50 7.73 7.69 -3.91
CA HIS A 50 8.74 8.67 -3.48
C HIS A 50 8.61 8.94 -1.97
N ARG A 51 9.58 9.63 -1.36
CA ARG A 51 9.66 9.91 0.10
C ARG A 51 8.34 10.42 0.70
N ASN A 52 7.58 11.22 -0.05
CA ASN A 52 6.31 11.81 0.39
C ASN A 52 5.18 11.65 -0.64
N LEU A 53 5.27 10.66 -1.55
CA LEU A 53 4.24 10.44 -2.58
C LEU A 53 3.70 9.02 -2.51
N LEU A 54 2.38 8.92 -2.34
CA LEU A 54 1.63 7.69 -2.36
C LEU A 54 0.89 7.53 -3.69
N LEU A 55 1.08 6.39 -4.33
CA LEU A 55 0.30 5.92 -5.46
C LEU A 55 -0.79 4.97 -4.98
N THR A 56 -2.02 5.19 -5.43
CA THR A 56 -3.18 4.34 -5.17
C THR A 56 -4.12 4.38 -6.37
N THR A 57 -5.26 3.71 -6.30
CA THR A 57 -6.31 3.77 -7.32
C THR A 57 -7.23 4.98 -7.13
N HIS A 58 -7.92 5.37 -8.21
CA HIS A 58 -8.95 6.40 -8.16
C HIS A 58 -10.12 5.95 -7.27
N GLY A 59 -10.50 4.68 -7.31
CA GLY A 59 -11.55 4.14 -6.43
C GLY A 59 -11.26 4.29 -4.93
N ASN A 60 -9.99 4.27 -4.51
CA ASN A 60 -9.61 4.46 -3.11
C ASN A 60 -9.69 5.92 -2.69
N LEU A 61 -9.22 6.83 -3.55
CA LEU A 61 -9.15 8.28 -3.32
C LEU A 61 -9.62 9.03 -4.57
N PRO A 62 -10.95 9.21 -4.75
CA PRO A 62 -11.50 9.76 -5.99
C PRO A 62 -11.37 11.30 -6.09
N SER A 63 -11.11 11.98 -4.97
CA SER A 63 -11.03 13.44 -4.90
C SER A 63 -10.06 13.90 -3.82
N ALA A 64 -9.66 15.18 -3.87
CA ALA A 64 -8.83 15.80 -2.85
C ALA A 64 -9.52 15.77 -1.47
N ALA A 65 -10.81 16.09 -1.40
CA ALA A 65 -11.59 16.01 -0.17
C ALA A 65 -11.57 14.59 0.44
N ALA A 66 -11.77 13.55 -0.39
CA ALA A 66 -11.70 12.17 0.07
C ALA A 66 -10.29 11.78 0.58
N ALA A 67 -9.24 12.41 0.04
CA ALA A 67 -7.89 12.23 0.54
C ALA A 67 -7.63 12.99 1.84
N GLU A 68 -8.23 14.16 2.06
CA GLU A 68 -8.09 14.90 3.33
C GLU A 68 -8.72 14.17 4.51
N ASP A 69 -9.84 13.50 4.26
CA ASP A 69 -10.56 12.71 5.25
C ASP A 69 -9.96 11.31 5.46
N ALA A 70 -8.90 10.96 4.72
CA ALA A 70 -8.27 9.66 4.77
C ALA A 70 -6.86 9.71 5.38
N GLU A 71 -6.48 8.59 5.97
CA GLU A 71 -5.16 8.35 6.54
C GLU A 71 -4.50 7.16 5.86
N ALA A 72 -3.17 7.16 5.86
CA ALA A 72 -2.36 6.05 5.40
C ALA A 72 -1.59 5.43 6.57
N LEU A 73 -1.54 4.11 6.65
CA LEU A 73 -0.67 3.39 7.58
C LEU A 73 0.46 2.72 6.80
N LEU A 74 1.66 3.26 6.94
CA LEU A 74 2.89 2.81 6.30
C LEU A 74 3.59 1.73 7.13
N GLY A 75 4.55 1.03 6.50
CA GLY A 75 5.51 0.18 7.21
C GLY A 75 4.85 -0.95 7.99
N HIS A 76 4.07 -1.79 7.29
CA HIS A 76 3.30 -2.88 7.93
C HIS A 76 2.24 -2.35 8.93
N GLY A 77 1.63 -1.20 8.65
CA GLY A 77 0.57 -0.64 9.50
C GLY A 77 1.06 -0.01 10.81
N ARG A 78 2.36 0.31 10.91
CA ARG A 78 2.98 0.84 12.14
C ARG A 78 3.13 2.36 12.15
N LEU A 79 3.26 2.97 10.97
CA LEU A 79 3.58 4.39 10.85
C LEU A 79 2.39 5.14 10.25
N PRO A 80 1.62 5.90 11.04
CA PRO A 80 0.57 6.74 10.52
C PRO A 80 1.16 7.88 9.67
N ALA A 81 0.51 8.15 8.56
CA ALA A 81 0.84 9.22 7.65
C ALA A 81 -0.44 9.94 7.23
N ARG A 82 -0.41 11.27 7.35
CA ARG A 82 -1.49 12.14 6.93
C ARG A 82 -1.37 12.40 5.44
N LEU A 83 -2.47 12.26 4.72
CA LEU A 83 -2.53 12.65 3.32
C LEU A 83 -2.70 14.17 3.22
N VAL A 84 -2.00 14.77 2.26
CA VAL A 84 -1.90 16.23 2.08
C VAL A 84 -2.13 16.60 0.61
N PRO A 85 -3.35 16.40 0.10
CA PRO A 85 -3.65 16.62 -1.32
C PRO A 85 -3.41 18.08 -1.76
N HIS A 86 -3.47 19.03 -0.84
CA HIS A 86 -3.10 20.43 -1.06
C HIS A 86 -1.64 20.63 -1.51
N ARG A 87 -0.71 19.74 -1.12
CA ARG A 87 0.69 19.80 -1.58
C ARG A 87 0.89 19.09 -2.91
N PHE A 88 0.23 17.97 -3.10
CA PHE A 88 0.29 17.21 -4.35
C PHE A 88 -0.93 16.31 -4.48
N PHE A 89 -1.68 16.44 -5.58
CA PHE A 89 -2.80 15.57 -5.89
C PHE A 89 -3.01 15.49 -7.40
N ILE A 90 -2.92 14.28 -7.95
CA ILE A 90 -3.26 13.98 -9.34
C ILE A 90 -4.15 12.74 -9.31
N THR A 91 -5.30 12.79 -9.98
CA THR A 91 -6.19 11.64 -10.10
C THR A 91 -6.70 11.48 -11.52
N SER A 92 -6.94 10.24 -11.95
CA SER A 92 -7.51 9.89 -13.24
C SER A 92 -8.43 8.67 -13.07
N SER A 93 -9.72 8.87 -13.32
CA SER A 93 -10.71 7.79 -13.35
C SER A 93 -10.53 6.86 -14.57
N ILE A 94 -9.95 7.38 -15.67
CA ILE A 94 -9.68 6.60 -16.88
C ILE A 94 -8.57 5.57 -16.62
N LEU A 95 -7.52 5.95 -15.89
CA LEU A 95 -6.40 5.07 -15.55
C LEU A 95 -6.60 4.32 -14.23
N ASP A 96 -7.70 4.60 -13.52
CA ASP A 96 -7.95 4.19 -12.13
C ASP A 96 -6.73 4.45 -11.22
N LEU A 97 -6.26 5.69 -11.19
CA LEU A 97 -5.02 6.07 -10.51
C LEU A 97 -5.16 7.38 -9.75
N THR A 98 -4.58 7.44 -8.55
CA THR A 98 -4.41 8.65 -7.76
C THR A 98 -2.99 8.70 -7.17
N ILE A 99 -2.31 9.83 -7.33
CA ILE A 99 -1.07 10.16 -6.64
C ILE A 99 -1.36 11.29 -5.66
N VAL A 100 -1.03 11.09 -4.39
CA VAL A 100 -1.27 12.06 -3.32
C VAL A 100 -0.02 12.25 -2.47
N GLY A 101 0.22 13.48 -2.05
CA GLY A 101 1.26 13.79 -1.08
C GLY A 101 0.93 13.19 0.30
N LEU A 102 1.95 12.94 1.11
CA LEU A 102 1.78 12.53 2.51
C LEU A 102 2.83 13.15 3.43
N ASP A 103 2.48 13.31 4.70
CA ASP A 103 3.39 13.60 5.80
C ASP A 103 3.37 12.44 6.79
N SER A 104 4.49 11.74 6.95
CA SER A 104 4.67 10.78 8.03
C SER A 104 5.01 11.53 9.33
N THR A 105 4.36 11.18 10.44
CA THR A 105 4.66 11.71 11.77
C THR A 105 5.92 11.05 12.35
N GLU A 106 7.04 11.11 11.62
CA GLU A 106 8.32 10.57 12.08
C GLU A 106 8.93 11.61 13.04
N ASN A 107 8.92 11.32 14.35
CA ASN A 107 9.68 12.11 15.32
C ASN A 107 11.18 12.01 14.95
N GLU A 108 11.78 13.15 14.64
CA GLU A 108 13.16 13.38 14.15
C GLU A 108 14.31 12.85 15.06
N THR A 109 14.05 12.00 16.07
CA THR A 109 15.04 11.65 17.10
C THR A 109 15.65 10.25 17.00
N THR A 110 15.20 9.38 16.09
CA THR A 110 15.84 8.08 15.82
C THR A 110 16.12 7.89 14.34
N LEU A 111 17.04 8.71 13.82
CA LEU A 111 17.37 8.85 12.40
C LEU A 111 18.07 7.60 11.83
N GLN A 112 17.66 7.24 10.61
CA GLN A 112 18.22 6.28 9.62
C GLN A 112 17.69 4.85 9.53
N ALA A 113 17.11 4.24 10.57
CA ALA A 113 16.79 2.79 10.51
C ALA A 113 15.37 2.42 10.05
N GLN A 114 14.41 3.37 10.02
CA GLN A 114 12.99 3.04 9.85
C GLN A 114 12.24 3.86 8.79
N GLN A 115 12.93 4.64 7.95
CA GLN A 115 12.24 5.35 6.90
C GLN A 115 11.56 4.37 5.93
N PRO A 116 10.27 4.56 5.62
CA PRO A 116 9.57 3.70 4.71
C PRO A 116 10.23 3.82 3.32
N HIS A 117 10.79 2.71 2.85
CA HIS A 117 11.50 2.67 1.58
C HIS A 117 10.48 2.71 0.44
N TYR A 118 10.56 3.71 -0.43
CA TYR A 118 9.76 3.75 -1.64
C TYR A 118 10.18 2.66 -2.63
N LEU A 119 9.24 2.20 -3.46
CA LEU A 119 9.53 1.21 -4.48
C LEU A 119 10.45 1.80 -5.56
N LYS A 120 11.63 1.21 -5.69
CA LYS A 120 12.48 1.45 -6.86
C LYS A 120 11.84 0.78 -8.07
N THR A 121 11.52 1.57 -9.08
CA THR A 121 11.06 1.06 -10.37
C THR A 121 12.23 0.39 -11.10
N CYS A 122 11.95 -0.75 -11.75
CA CYS A 122 12.92 -1.37 -12.64
C CYS A 122 12.92 -0.62 -13.98
N CYS A 123 14.09 -0.21 -14.47
CA CYS A 123 14.21 0.50 -15.75
C CYS A 123 14.00 -0.42 -16.97
N LYS A 124 13.90 -1.75 -16.77
CA LYS A 124 13.59 -2.74 -17.79
C LYS A 124 12.58 -3.76 -17.24
N PRO A 125 11.30 -3.37 -17.08
CA PRO A 125 10.28 -4.33 -16.69
C PRO A 125 9.99 -5.26 -17.88
N SER A 126 10.24 -6.56 -17.71
CA SER A 126 9.81 -7.60 -18.65
C SER A 126 8.80 -8.50 -17.95
N LEU A 127 7.66 -8.72 -18.57
CA LEU A 127 6.64 -9.65 -18.09
C LEU A 127 6.17 -10.48 -19.29
N ASP A 128 6.50 -11.77 -19.28
CA ASP A 128 6.13 -12.69 -20.34
C ASP A 128 4.84 -13.45 -20.00
N HIS A 129 4.13 -13.93 -21.02
CA HIS A 129 3.00 -14.82 -20.80
C HIS A 129 3.42 -16.05 -20.00
N GLY A 130 2.64 -16.43 -18.98
CA GLY A 130 2.97 -17.51 -18.06
C GLY A 130 3.85 -17.10 -16.88
N SER A 131 4.29 -15.83 -16.82
CA SER A 131 5.04 -15.31 -15.67
C SER A 131 4.25 -15.42 -14.37
N VAL A 132 4.98 -15.74 -13.31
CA VAL A 132 4.45 -15.88 -11.96
C VAL A 132 4.32 -14.49 -11.33
N VAL A 133 3.09 -13.97 -11.20
CA VAL A 133 2.80 -12.72 -10.49
C VAL A 133 2.19 -12.96 -9.12
N TYR A 134 2.48 -12.07 -8.18
CA TYR A 134 1.91 -12.05 -6.84
C TYR A 134 1.22 -10.70 -6.61
N LEU A 135 -0.04 -10.73 -6.21
CA LEU A 135 -0.80 -9.54 -5.87
C LEU A 135 -0.86 -9.47 -4.36
N LEU A 136 -0.23 -8.46 -3.77
CA LEU A 136 -0.22 -8.19 -2.34
C LEU A 136 -1.05 -6.92 -2.09
N GLY A 137 -2.00 -7.00 -1.16
CA GLY A 137 -2.82 -5.86 -0.78
C GLY A 137 -3.35 -5.96 0.64
N HIS A 138 -3.84 -4.83 1.14
CA HIS A 138 -4.53 -4.69 2.40
C HIS A 138 -6.03 -4.77 2.19
N THR A 139 -6.68 -5.69 2.91
CA THR A 139 -8.13 -5.78 2.97
C THR A 139 -8.64 -4.75 3.97
N GLY A 140 -9.34 -3.73 3.48
CA GLY A 140 -9.92 -2.64 4.27
C GLY A 140 -11.07 -3.06 5.18
N LYS A 141 -10.98 -4.21 5.88
CA LYS A 141 -11.95 -4.55 6.92
C LYS A 141 -11.86 -3.50 8.03
N LYS A 142 -12.69 -2.45 7.93
CA LYS A 142 -13.20 -1.74 9.09
C LYS A 142 -13.73 -2.82 10.03
N ARG A 143 -13.25 -2.85 11.28
CA ARG A 143 -13.96 -3.58 12.32
C ARG A 143 -15.37 -3.00 12.35
N LEU A 144 -16.35 -3.79 11.95
CA LEU A 144 -17.75 -3.46 12.16
C LEU A 144 -18.00 -3.72 13.65
N GLY A 145 -18.13 -2.64 14.41
CA GLY A 145 -18.31 -2.66 15.86
C GLY A 145 -17.41 -1.64 16.52
N ASP A 146 -17.91 -0.41 16.62
CA ASP A 146 -17.82 0.48 17.79
C ASP A 146 -18.57 1.77 17.38
N TRP A 147 -19.89 1.76 17.65
CA TRP A 147 -20.74 2.94 17.73
C TRP A 147 -20.95 3.25 19.22
#